data_AF-A0A968HJ21-F1
#
_entry.id   AF-A0A968HJ21-F1
#
_cell.length_a   1.000
_cell.length_b   1.000
_cell.length_c   1.000
_cell.angle_alpha   90.00
_cell.angle_beta   90.00
_cell.angle_gamma   90.00
#
_symmetry.space_group_name_H-M   'P 1'
#
loop_
_entity.id
_entity.type
_entity.pdbx_description
1 polymer ?
#
loop_
_entity_poly.entity_id
_entity_poly.type
_entity_poly.pdbx_seq_one_letter_code
_entity_poly.pdbx_strand_id
1 'polypeptide(L)'
;PTLTTLVPKNNVGLSASATPTFYWFVPKNTYQYVNFALYKVDAQDNPTETLYSTLMQISGQSGLANITLPNQPSIQPLQAGVSYRWIIKLRCSLKDRRGLAAMGWVTYRPPSSALANQLAIASPANKYNLYAEAGYWYDAVTELAAQKQAKPRDPKVQQAWQALMGSEYVQLNEIAAQ
;
A
#
# COMPACT_ATOMS: atom_id res chain seq x y z
N PRO A 1 -3.86 -10.72 15.26
CA PRO A 1 -3.68 -10.20 13.88
C PRO A 1 -2.50 -10.85 13.14
N THR A 2 -2.66 -11.09 11.84
CA THR A 2 -1.63 -11.59 10.92
C THR A 2 -0.98 -10.45 10.14
N LEU A 3 0.18 -10.71 9.51
CA LEU A 3 0.77 -9.79 8.54
C LEU A 3 -0.24 -9.54 7.40
N THR A 4 -0.62 -8.28 7.16
CA THR A 4 -1.72 -7.96 6.26
C THR A 4 -1.37 -6.78 5.37
N THR A 5 -1.49 -6.93 4.05
CA THR A 5 -1.37 -5.84 3.08
C THR A 5 -2.65 -5.00 3.03
N LEU A 6 -2.54 -3.69 2.85
CA LEU A 6 -3.68 -2.79 2.69
C LEU A 6 -4.04 -2.68 1.20
N VAL A 7 -4.58 -3.76 0.67
CA VAL A 7 -5.01 -3.90 -0.73
C VAL A 7 -6.52 -4.03 -0.80
N PRO A 8 -7.15 -3.95 -1.98
CA PRO A 8 -8.57 -4.28 -2.12
C PRO A 8 -8.82 -5.77 -1.86
N LYS A 9 -10.09 -6.17 -1.68
CA LYS A 9 -10.52 -7.56 -1.42
C LYS A 9 -10.01 -8.58 -2.44
N ASN A 10 -9.91 -8.19 -3.70
CA ASN A 10 -9.38 -9.04 -4.79
C ASN A 10 -7.85 -8.94 -4.92
N ASN A 11 -7.19 -8.24 -4.00
CA ASN A 11 -5.77 -7.87 -3.97
C ASN A 11 -5.28 -6.98 -5.12
N VAL A 12 -6.16 -6.48 -6.01
CA VAL A 12 -5.79 -5.71 -7.21
C VAL A 12 -6.26 -4.27 -7.09
N GLY A 13 -5.33 -3.33 -6.93
CA GLY A 13 -5.62 -1.90 -6.82
C GLY A 13 -5.01 -1.05 -7.95
N LEU A 14 -5.57 0.13 -8.17
CA LEU A 14 -5.00 1.13 -9.08
C LEU A 14 -4.17 2.17 -8.31
N SER A 15 -3.16 2.68 -8.99
CA SER A 15 -2.40 3.87 -8.58
C SER A 15 -2.48 4.95 -9.65
N ALA A 16 -2.72 6.20 -9.25
CA ALA A 16 -2.64 7.40 -10.09
C ALA A 16 -1.20 7.91 -10.21
N SER A 17 -0.29 7.42 -9.36
CA SER A 17 1.14 7.67 -9.41
C SER A 17 1.90 6.49 -10.02
N ALA A 18 2.91 6.78 -10.84
CA ALA A 18 3.85 5.78 -11.34
C ALA A 18 4.84 5.31 -10.25
N THR A 19 4.88 6.00 -9.11
CA THR A 19 5.67 5.66 -7.92
C THR A 19 4.76 5.52 -6.70
N PRO A 20 3.92 4.46 -6.63
CA PRO A 20 2.94 4.29 -5.57
C PRO A 20 3.57 4.12 -4.19
N THR A 21 2.77 4.38 -3.15
CA THR A 21 3.06 3.98 -1.78
C THR A 21 2.26 2.73 -1.43
N PHE A 22 2.93 1.74 -0.89
CA PHE A 22 2.35 0.48 -0.43
C PHE A 22 2.26 0.49 1.09
N TYR A 23 1.14 0.04 1.64
CA TYR A 23 0.90 -0.02 3.08
C TYR A 23 0.62 -1.45 3.53
N TRP A 24 1.08 -1.79 4.74
CA TRP A 24 0.75 -3.06 5.39
C TRP A 24 0.75 -2.92 6.91
N PHE A 25 -0.01 -3.78 7.57
CA PHE A 25 0.01 -3.93 9.01
C PHE A 25 0.93 -5.07 9.43
N VAL A 26 1.84 -4.77 10.35
CA VAL A 26 2.71 -5.74 11.00
C VAL A 26 2.17 -5.99 12.42
N PRO A 27 1.76 -7.22 12.77
CA PRO A 27 1.40 -7.55 14.15
C PRO A 27 2.66 -7.61 15.03
N LYS A 28 2.50 -7.50 16.36
CA LYS A 28 3.62 -7.76 17.29
C LYS A 28 4.22 -9.13 17.02
N ASN A 29 5.53 -9.19 16.83
CA ASN A 29 6.25 -10.41 16.42
C ASN A 29 7.73 -10.39 16.86
N THR A 30 8.47 -11.46 16.54
CA THR A 30 9.90 -11.61 16.85
C THR A 30 10.80 -11.59 15.61
N TYR A 31 10.27 -11.23 14.44
CA TYR A 31 11.04 -11.08 13.21
C TYR A 31 11.90 -9.82 13.28
N GLN A 32 13.08 -9.87 12.67
CA GLN A 32 14.07 -8.78 12.71
C GLN A 32 14.08 -7.94 11.43
N TYR A 33 13.57 -8.51 10.34
CA TYR A 33 13.59 -7.85 9.03
C TYR A 33 12.25 -8.00 8.32
N VAL A 34 11.94 -7.02 7.48
CA VAL A 34 10.91 -7.10 6.45
C VAL A 34 11.56 -6.88 5.09
N ASN A 35 11.28 -7.78 4.15
CA ASN A 35 11.66 -7.63 2.75
C ASN A 35 10.43 -7.21 1.95
N PHE A 36 10.53 -6.07 1.26
CA PHE A 36 9.59 -5.67 0.23
C PHE A 36 10.18 -6.02 -1.13
N ALA A 37 9.38 -6.58 -2.03
CA ALA A 37 9.76 -6.81 -3.42
C ALA A 37 8.59 -6.53 -4.36
N LEU A 38 8.89 -5.97 -5.53
CA LEU A 38 7.97 -5.57 -6.56
C LEU A 38 8.42 -6.15 -7.90
N TYR A 39 7.51 -6.84 -8.58
CA TYR A 39 7.76 -7.58 -9.79
C TYR A 39 6.78 -7.16 -10.89
N LYS A 40 7.27 -7.08 -12.13
CA LYS A 40 6.41 -7.12 -13.31
C LYS A 40 5.93 -8.55 -13.49
N VAL A 41 4.66 -8.72 -13.84
CA VAL A 41 4.06 -10.05 -14.05
C VAL A 41 3.48 -10.19 -15.45
N ASP A 42 3.46 -11.41 -15.97
CA ASP A 42 2.74 -11.75 -17.21
C ASP A 42 1.24 -11.96 -16.96
N ALA A 43 0.49 -12.33 -18.01
CA ALA A 43 -0.95 -12.59 -17.93
C ALA A 43 -1.31 -13.80 -17.06
N GLN A 44 -0.34 -14.67 -16.77
CA GLN A 44 -0.46 -15.84 -15.91
C GLN A 44 0.06 -15.58 -14.48
N ASP A 45 0.35 -14.32 -14.15
CA ASP A 45 0.90 -13.88 -12.86
C ASP A 45 2.30 -14.42 -12.52
N ASN A 46 3.09 -14.81 -13.54
CA ASN A 46 4.48 -15.18 -13.34
C ASN A 46 5.37 -13.93 -13.32
N PRO A 47 6.29 -13.80 -12.34
CA PRO A 47 7.29 -12.73 -12.35
C PRO A 47 8.16 -12.81 -13.60
N THR A 48 8.21 -11.71 -14.36
CA THR A 48 9.06 -11.57 -15.54
C THR A 48 10.28 -10.69 -15.26
N GLU A 49 10.16 -9.74 -14.33
CA GLU A 49 11.19 -8.78 -13.98
C GLU A 49 11.07 -8.35 -12.51
N THR A 50 12.20 -8.16 -11.82
CA THR A 50 12.23 -7.54 -10.48
C THR A 50 12.51 -6.05 -10.62
N LEU A 51 11.53 -5.20 -10.30
CA LEU A 51 11.67 -3.74 -10.42
C LEU A 51 12.34 -3.15 -9.19
N TYR A 52 12.00 -3.67 -8.01
CA TYR A 52 12.51 -3.14 -6.76
C TYR A 52 12.47 -4.21 -5.67
N SER A 53 13.53 -4.30 -4.87
CA SER A 53 13.55 -5.13 -3.68
C SER A 53 14.43 -4.48 -2.62
N THR A 54 13.92 -4.39 -1.40
CA THR A 54 14.66 -3.85 -0.27
C THR A 54 14.42 -4.65 0.99
N LEU A 55 15.40 -4.63 1.89
CA LEU A 55 15.35 -5.29 3.18
C LEU A 55 15.51 -4.21 4.26
N MET A 56 14.54 -4.14 5.16
CA MET A 56 14.49 -3.13 6.22
C MET A 56 14.50 -3.84 7.58
N GLN A 57 15.23 -3.29 8.53
CA GLN A 57 15.18 -3.73 9.92
C GLN A 57 13.88 -3.28 10.57
N ILE A 58 13.30 -4.14 11.41
CA ILE A 58 12.09 -3.87 12.17
C ILE A 58 12.31 -4.23 13.64
N SER A 59 11.59 -3.56 14.53
CA SER A 59 11.69 -3.77 15.99
C SER A 59 10.77 -4.88 16.52
N GLY A 60 9.98 -5.52 15.65
CA GLY A 60 8.95 -6.49 16.05
C GLY A 60 7.71 -5.87 16.69
N GLN A 61 7.64 -4.54 16.81
CA GLN A 61 6.46 -3.84 17.34
C GLN A 61 5.30 -3.89 16.34
N SER A 62 4.09 -3.90 16.89
CA SER A 62 2.88 -3.83 16.07
C SER A 62 2.71 -2.45 15.47
N GLY A 63 2.33 -2.35 14.21
CA GLY A 63 2.06 -1.06 13.60
C GLY A 63 1.81 -1.10 12.10
N LEU A 64 1.35 0.04 11.59
CA LEU A 64 1.25 0.29 10.16
C LEU A 64 2.62 0.68 9.61
N ALA A 65 3.06 0.00 8.56
CA ALA A 65 4.28 0.30 7.83
C ALA A 65 3.95 0.61 6.38
N ASN A 66 4.86 1.31 5.71
CA ASN A 66 4.71 1.67 4.31
C ASN A 66 6.06 1.75 3.60
N ILE A 67 5.98 1.74 2.26
CA ILE A 67 7.10 2.08 1.40
C ILE A 67 6.60 2.77 0.13
N THR A 68 7.22 3.90 -0.21
CA THR A 68 7.03 4.56 -1.50
C THR A 68 8.06 4.02 -2.48
N LEU A 69 7.63 3.64 -3.69
CA LEU A 69 8.55 3.28 -4.76
C LEU A 69 9.50 4.46 -5.01
N PRO A 70 10.82 4.32 -4.82
CA PRO A 70 11.70 5.47 -4.92
C PRO A 70 11.76 6.03 -6.34
N ASN A 71 11.74 7.36 -6.46
CA ASN A 71 11.96 8.03 -7.72
C ASN A 71 13.47 8.29 -7.88
N GLN A 72 14.21 7.29 -8.38
CA GLN A 72 15.66 7.36 -8.57
C GLN A 72 16.05 6.76 -9.93
N PRO A 73 17.16 7.19 -10.57
CA PRO A 73 17.52 6.75 -11.92
C PRO A 73 17.66 5.22 -12.11
N SER A 74 17.99 4.49 -11.05
CA SER A 74 18.16 3.03 -11.05
C SER A 74 16.85 2.25 -10.83
N ILE A 75 15.74 2.92 -10.52
CA ILE A 75 14.44 2.30 -10.23
C ILE A 75 13.43 2.85 -11.21
N GLN A 76 12.94 2.00 -12.11
CA GLN A 76 11.99 2.43 -13.12
C GLN A 76 10.60 2.69 -12.50
N PRO A 77 9.95 3.82 -12.82
CA PRO A 77 8.55 4.01 -12.46
C PRO A 77 7.66 2.99 -13.17
N LEU A 78 6.48 2.74 -12.61
CA LEU A 78 5.53 1.81 -13.18
C LEU A 78 5.07 2.25 -14.57
N GLN A 79 4.93 1.29 -15.48
CA GLN A 79 4.39 1.52 -16.82
C GLN A 79 2.86 1.54 -16.75
N ALA A 80 2.24 2.47 -17.48
CA ALA A 80 0.80 2.59 -17.52
C ALA A 80 0.16 1.32 -18.10
N GLY A 81 -0.89 0.81 -17.44
CA GLY A 81 -1.63 -0.38 -17.87
C GLY A 81 -0.92 -1.72 -17.64
N VAL A 82 0.30 -1.72 -17.09
CA VAL A 82 1.02 -2.94 -16.73
C VAL A 82 0.67 -3.36 -15.30
N SER A 83 0.44 -4.65 -15.10
CA SER A 83 0.21 -5.24 -13.78
C SER A 83 1.53 -5.60 -13.11
N TYR A 84 1.64 -5.25 -11.83
CA TYR A 84 2.78 -5.55 -10.99
C TYR A 84 2.32 -6.26 -9.73
N ARG A 85 3.08 -7.26 -9.28
CA ARG A 85 2.85 -7.95 -8.02
C ARG A 85 3.88 -7.51 -7.01
N TRP A 86 3.44 -7.12 -5.82
CA TRP A 86 4.32 -6.80 -4.70
C TRP A 86 4.10 -7.76 -3.54
N ILE A 87 5.18 -8.04 -2.82
CA ILE A 87 5.20 -9.00 -1.71
C ILE A 87 5.98 -8.40 -0.56
N ILE A 88 5.45 -8.55 0.64
CA ILE A 88 6.18 -8.35 1.89
C ILE A 88 6.47 -9.68 2.54
N LYS A 89 7.68 -9.85 3.08
CA LYS A 89 8.08 -11.07 3.81
C LYS A 89 8.80 -10.71 5.09
N LEU A 90 8.31 -11.18 6.23
CA LEU A 90 9.01 -11.09 7.50
C LEU A 90 10.11 -12.17 7.58
N ARG A 91 11.27 -11.83 8.12
CA ARG A 91 12.43 -12.74 8.21
C ARG A 91 13.10 -12.66 9.58
N CYS A 92 13.51 -13.82 10.11
CA CYS A 92 14.19 -13.88 11.40
C CYS A 92 15.65 -13.45 11.31
N SER A 93 16.28 -13.61 10.15
CA SER A 93 17.66 -13.19 9.88
C SER A 93 17.86 -12.85 8.40
N LEU A 94 19.01 -12.26 8.05
CA LEU A 94 19.37 -11.93 6.67
C LEU A 94 19.39 -13.14 5.72
N LYS A 95 19.75 -14.32 6.24
CA LYS A 95 19.88 -15.57 5.47
C LYS A 95 18.56 -16.33 5.37
N ASP A 96 17.57 -15.96 6.18
CA ASP A 96 16.30 -16.68 6.20
C ASP A 96 15.47 -16.36 4.95
N ARG A 97 14.99 -17.42 4.30
CA ARG A 97 14.10 -17.34 3.13
C ARG A 97 12.68 -17.74 3.48
N ARG A 98 12.46 -18.31 4.66
CA ARG A 98 11.15 -18.70 5.18
C ARG A 98 10.62 -17.58 6.07
N GLY A 99 9.30 -17.46 6.14
CA GLY A 99 8.65 -16.45 6.95
C GLY A 99 7.23 -16.17 6.51
N LEU A 100 6.55 -15.30 7.26
CA LEU A 100 5.22 -14.86 6.91
C LEU A 100 5.29 -13.89 5.73
N ALA A 101 4.41 -14.11 4.76
CA ALA A 101 4.32 -13.29 3.57
C ALA A 101 2.88 -12.82 3.34
N ALA A 102 2.75 -11.62 2.82
CA ALA A 102 1.50 -11.09 2.30
C ALA A 102 1.79 -10.34 0.99
N MET A 103 0.80 -10.20 0.12
CA MET A 103 1.02 -9.70 -1.23
C MET A 103 -0.14 -8.83 -1.73
N GLY A 104 0.09 -8.23 -2.89
CA GLY A 104 -0.88 -7.41 -3.59
C GLY A 104 -0.48 -7.17 -5.02
N TRP A 105 -1.40 -6.58 -5.78
CA TRP A 105 -1.20 -6.18 -7.16
C TRP A 105 -1.52 -4.71 -7.33
N VAL A 106 -0.70 -4.06 -8.15
CA VAL A 106 -0.89 -2.65 -8.52
C VAL A 106 -0.80 -2.51 -10.03
N THR A 107 -1.68 -1.68 -10.57
CA THR A 107 -1.59 -1.18 -11.95
C THR A 107 -1.55 0.33 -11.90
N TYR A 108 -0.51 0.91 -12.49
CA TYR A 108 -0.47 2.36 -12.69
C TYR A 108 -1.42 2.73 -13.83
N ARG A 109 -2.33 3.67 -13.56
CA ARG A 109 -3.23 4.25 -14.55
C ARG A 109 -3.22 5.78 -14.37
N PRO A 110 -2.67 6.54 -15.32
CA PRO A 110 -2.73 8.00 -15.26
C PRO A 110 -4.16 8.49 -15.03
N PRO A 111 -4.40 9.46 -14.13
CA PRO A 111 -5.73 10.02 -13.91
C PRO A 111 -6.23 10.72 -15.17
N SER A 112 -7.56 10.76 -15.35
CA SER A 112 -8.16 11.60 -16.40
C SER A 112 -7.85 13.08 -16.13
N SER A 113 -7.87 13.90 -17.17
CA SER A 113 -7.66 15.35 -17.04
C SER A 113 -8.67 15.99 -16.07
N ALA A 114 -9.92 15.55 -16.11
CA ALA A 114 -10.97 16.00 -15.18
C ALA A 114 -10.61 15.68 -13.72
N LEU A 115 -10.19 14.45 -13.43
CA LEU A 115 -9.80 14.04 -12.09
C LEU A 115 -8.53 14.77 -11.63
N ALA A 116 -7.53 14.89 -12.50
CA ALA A 116 -6.30 15.63 -12.20
C ALA A 116 -6.59 17.08 -11.81
N ASN A 117 -7.49 17.76 -12.54
CA ASN A 117 -7.91 19.13 -12.23
C ASN A 117 -8.63 19.23 -10.89
N GLN A 118 -9.52 18.28 -10.57
CA GLN A 118 -10.19 18.23 -9.27
C GLN A 118 -9.19 18.02 -8.13
N LEU A 119 -8.24 17.10 -8.29
CA LEU A 119 -7.20 16.81 -7.30
C LEU A 119 -6.27 18.00 -7.05
N ALA A 120 -5.99 18.81 -8.08
CA ALA A 120 -5.09 19.97 -7.95
C ALA A 120 -5.62 21.04 -6.98
N ILE A 121 -6.93 21.22 -6.90
CA ILE A 121 -7.59 22.23 -6.05
C ILE A 121 -8.23 21.64 -4.79
N ALA A 122 -8.31 20.31 -4.69
CA ALA A 122 -8.96 19.64 -3.58
C ALA A 122 -8.17 19.80 -2.27
N SER A 123 -8.90 20.01 -1.18
CA SER A 123 -8.35 19.85 0.16
C SER A 123 -7.92 18.39 0.39
N PRO A 124 -6.99 18.11 1.32
CA PRO A 124 -6.57 16.75 1.65
C PRO A 124 -7.77 15.81 1.91
N ALA A 125 -8.72 16.25 2.74
CA ALA A 125 -9.94 15.50 3.05
C ALA A 125 -10.74 15.11 1.81
N ASN A 126 -10.79 15.98 0.79
CA ASN A 126 -11.51 15.71 -0.45
C ASN A 126 -10.70 14.82 -1.42
N LYS A 127 -9.36 14.87 -1.39
CA LYS A 127 -8.50 14.02 -2.24
C LYS A 127 -8.73 12.54 -1.96
N TYR A 128 -8.90 12.15 -0.69
CA TYR A 128 -9.23 10.78 -0.31
C TYR A 128 -10.49 10.29 -1.05
N ASN A 129 -11.59 11.04 -0.97
CA ASN A 129 -12.85 10.68 -1.61
C ASN A 129 -12.71 10.62 -3.14
N LEU A 130 -12.03 11.60 -3.74
CA LEU A 130 -11.81 11.63 -5.19
C LEU A 130 -11.04 10.39 -5.69
N TYR A 131 -9.97 9.99 -5.00
CA TYR A 131 -9.24 8.78 -5.35
C TYR A 131 -10.07 7.52 -5.11
N ALA A 132 -10.78 7.43 -4.00
CA ALA A 132 -11.62 6.27 -3.67
C ALA A 132 -12.75 6.08 -4.71
N GLU A 133 -13.47 7.14 -5.06
CA GLU A 133 -14.53 7.14 -6.08
C GLU A 133 -14.01 6.76 -7.47
N ALA A 134 -12.79 7.20 -7.81
CA ALA A 134 -12.13 6.86 -9.07
C ALA A 134 -11.42 5.48 -9.06
N GLY A 135 -11.44 4.74 -7.94
CA GLY A 135 -10.84 3.41 -7.81
C GLY A 135 -9.32 3.40 -7.61
N TYR A 136 -8.71 4.55 -7.36
CA TYR A 136 -7.28 4.73 -7.08
C TYR A 136 -6.94 4.36 -5.64
N TRP A 137 -7.01 3.06 -5.36
CA TRP A 137 -6.88 2.50 -4.01
C TRP A 137 -5.60 2.91 -3.29
N TYR A 138 -4.44 2.78 -3.93
CA TYR A 138 -3.16 3.07 -3.29
C TYR A 138 -3.04 4.55 -2.90
N ASP A 139 -3.53 5.44 -3.76
CA ASP A 139 -3.53 6.88 -3.50
C ASP A 139 -4.55 7.25 -2.40
N ALA A 140 -5.73 6.63 -2.40
CA ALA A 140 -6.73 6.84 -1.35
C ALA A 140 -6.19 6.43 0.04
N VAL A 141 -5.59 5.23 0.15
CA VAL A 141 -4.97 4.77 1.41
C VAL A 141 -3.85 5.71 1.85
N THR A 142 -3.02 6.16 0.91
CA THR A 142 -1.92 7.09 1.19
C THR A 142 -2.43 8.41 1.76
N GLU A 143 -3.44 9.00 1.12
CA GLU A 143 -4.03 10.27 1.52
C GLU A 143 -4.71 10.14 2.89
N LEU A 144 -5.46 9.06 3.13
CA LEU A 144 -6.10 8.84 4.42
C LEU A 144 -5.08 8.59 5.56
N ALA A 145 -3.99 7.86 5.29
CA ALA A 145 -2.91 7.65 6.25
C ALA A 145 -2.23 8.97 6.62
N ALA A 146 -1.97 9.85 5.64
CA ALA A 146 -1.42 11.18 5.88
C ALA A 146 -2.37 12.05 6.72
N GLN A 147 -3.68 12.00 6.45
CA GLN A 147 -4.68 12.69 7.27
C GLN A 147 -4.74 12.17 8.70
N LYS A 148 -4.67 10.84 8.90
CA LYS A 148 -4.61 10.24 10.25
C LYS A 148 -3.40 10.71 11.03
N GLN A 149 -2.25 10.86 10.38
CA GLN A 149 -1.04 11.38 11.02
C GLN A 149 -1.18 12.88 11.35
N ALA A 150 -1.74 13.69 10.46
CA ALA A 150 -1.87 15.13 10.65
C ALA A 150 -2.98 15.51 11.65
N LYS A 151 -4.07 14.73 11.69
CA LYS A 151 -5.27 15.01 12.48
C LYS A 151 -5.79 13.75 13.20
N PRO A 152 -5.01 13.17 14.14
CA PRO A 152 -5.33 11.89 14.76
C PRO A 152 -6.61 11.88 15.61
N ARG A 153 -7.09 13.06 16.02
CA ARG A 153 -8.30 13.26 16.84
C ARG A 153 -9.51 13.76 16.02
N ASP A 154 -9.37 13.94 14.71
CA ASP A 154 -10.50 14.36 13.86
C ASP A 154 -11.48 13.17 13.71
N PRO A 155 -12.74 13.31 14.17
CA PRO A 155 -13.70 12.21 14.13
C PRO A 155 -13.98 11.69 12.72
N LYS A 156 -13.93 12.55 11.69
CA LYS A 156 -14.16 12.13 10.30
C LYS A 156 -13.02 11.26 9.80
N VAL A 157 -11.78 11.62 10.16
CA VAL A 157 -10.59 10.84 9.80
C VAL A 157 -10.58 9.50 10.53
N GLN A 158 -10.97 9.49 11.81
CA GLN A 158 -11.11 8.24 12.58
C GLN A 158 -12.17 7.32 11.98
N GLN A 159 -13.34 7.86 11.63
CA GLN A 159 -14.41 7.09 10.99
C GLN A 159 -13.98 6.54 9.63
N ALA A 160 -13.35 7.35 8.77
CA ALA A 160 -12.84 6.90 7.49
C ALA A 160 -11.75 5.82 7.65
N TRP A 161 -10.87 5.97 8.64
CA TRP A 161 -9.86 4.96 8.97
C TRP A 161 -10.49 3.65 9.43
N GLN A 162 -11.49 3.73 10.32
CA GLN A 162 -12.23 2.56 10.77
C GLN A 162 -12.96 1.88 9.62
N ALA A 163 -13.59 2.65 8.74
CA ALA A 163 -14.24 2.13 7.55
C ALA A 163 -13.22 1.45 6.62
N LEU A 164 -12.05 2.03 6.39
CA LEU A 164 -10.99 1.40 5.58
C LEU A 164 -10.58 0.05 6.20
N MET A 165 -10.19 0.04 7.47
CA MET A 165 -9.71 -1.14 8.20
C MET A 165 -10.79 -2.19 8.48
N GLY A 166 -12.06 -1.77 8.50
CA GLY A 166 -13.24 -2.60 8.72
C GLY A 166 -13.90 -3.06 7.44
N SER A 167 -13.50 -2.49 6.29
CA SER A 167 -14.11 -2.79 5.01
C SER A 167 -13.80 -4.23 4.61
N GLU A 168 -14.69 -4.83 3.82
CA GLU A 168 -14.40 -6.13 3.22
C GLU A 168 -13.14 -6.13 2.34
N TYR A 169 -12.59 -4.95 2.04
CA TYR A 169 -11.39 -4.74 1.26
C TYR A 169 -10.11 -4.87 2.09
N VAL A 170 -10.09 -4.47 3.37
CA VAL A 170 -8.95 -4.64 4.29
C VAL A 170 -9.47 -5.35 5.53
N GLN A 171 -9.21 -6.65 5.68
CA GLN A 171 -9.75 -7.45 6.79
C GLN A 171 -8.98 -7.20 8.12
N LEU A 172 -8.97 -5.97 8.62
CA LEU A 172 -8.29 -5.56 9.86
C LEU A 172 -9.26 -5.02 10.93
N ASN A 173 -10.50 -5.50 10.92
CA ASN A 173 -11.60 -5.01 11.76
C ASN A 173 -11.24 -4.90 13.25
N GLU A 174 -10.42 -5.81 13.77
CA GLU A 174 -9.99 -5.81 15.18
C GLU A 174 -8.94 -4.74 15.53
N ILE A 175 -8.20 -4.24 14.55
CA ILE A 175 -7.18 -3.18 14.74
C ILE A 175 -7.80 -1.79 14.60
N ALA A 176 -8.90 -1.68 13.85
CA ALA A 176 -9.63 -0.43 13.64
C ALA A 176 -10.10 0.24 14.94
N ALA A 177 -10.33 -0.55 15.99
CA ALA A 177 -10.87 -0.12 17.29
C ALA A 177 -9.80 0.35 18.30
N GLN A 178 -8.50 0.26 17.96
CA GLN A 178 -7.37 0.69 18.79
C GLN A 178 -6.85 2.05 18.35
#